data_AF-A0ABD2KIN9-F1
#
_entry.id   AF-A0ABD2KIN9-F1
#
_cell.length_a   1.000
_cell.length_b   1.000
_cell.length_c   1.000
_cell.angle_alpha   90.00
_cell.angle_beta   90.00
_cell.angle_gamma   90.00
#
_symmetry.space_group_name_H-M   'P 1'
#
loop_
_entity.id
_entity.type
_entity.pdbx_description
1 polymer ?
#
loop_
_entity_poly.entity_id
_entity_poly.type
_entity_poly.pdbx_seq_one_letter_code
_entity_poly.pdbx_strand_id
1 'polypeptide(L)'
;MEFLFGKRKTPTEMLRQNQRALNKAIRELDRERQRLEMSEKKIIADIKKMAKMGQMNSVRIMAKDLVRTRQYVKKFIMMRANIQAVSLKVQTLKSQDSMAQAMKGVTRAMRSMNKQLNLPQIQKIMNEFEKQSEIMDMKEEMMDDAIDEAMGDADEEEETDKVVQQVLDELGIQLTEEMGKLPSATDGLNVAAQKDQQRQPQATAMGGEASSAMSDIDADLQARLENLRRE
;
A
#
# COMPACT_ATOMS: atom_id res chain seq x y z
N MET A 1 -9.35 48.78 -1.67
CA MET A 1 -8.58 49.68 -0.76
C MET A 1 -7.69 48.94 0.25
N GLU A 2 -7.63 47.61 0.30
CA GLU A 2 -6.72 46.87 1.21
C GLU A 2 -5.25 46.84 0.74
N PHE A 3 -4.99 46.97 -0.57
CA PHE A 3 -3.63 46.90 -1.13
C PHE A 3 -2.76 48.14 -0.81
N LEU A 4 -3.37 49.27 -0.44
CA LEU A 4 -2.69 50.55 -0.18
C LEU A 4 -2.49 50.87 1.31
N PHE A 5 -3.18 50.17 2.22
CA PHE A 5 -3.06 50.36 3.68
C PHE A 5 -2.78 49.05 4.45
N GLY A 6 -2.69 47.90 3.77
CA GLY A 6 -2.32 46.64 4.38
C GLY A 6 -0.82 46.59 4.65
N LYS A 7 -0.42 46.43 5.93
CA LYS A 7 0.97 46.15 6.31
C LYS A 7 1.45 44.94 5.49
N ARG A 8 2.54 45.10 4.72
CA ARG A 8 3.20 43.96 4.05
C ARG A 8 3.56 42.94 5.13
N LYS A 9 3.10 41.70 4.96
CA LYS A 9 3.40 40.61 5.90
C LYS A 9 4.91 40.49 6.04
N THR A 10 5.36 40.43 7.27
CA THR A 10 6.77 40.18 7.56
C THR A 10 7.15 38.76 7.10
N PRO A 11 8.43 38.49 6.78
CA PRO A 11 8.88 37.14 6.41
C PRO A 11 8.47 36.08 7.43
N THR A 12 8.53 36.41 8.73
CA THR A 12 8.11 35.54 9.83
C THR A 12 6.60 35.25 9.84
N GLU A 13 5.76 36.23 9.49
CA GLU A 13 4.32 36.05 9.34
C GLU A 13 3.98 35.17 8.13
N MET A 14 4.68 35.35 7.01
CA MET A 14 4.51 34.48 5.83
C MET A 14 4.90 33.03 6.13
N LEU A 15 6.05 32.80 6.78
CA LEU A 15 6.48 31.46 7.20
C LEU A 15 5.45 30.80 8.14
N ARG A 16 4.90 31.56 9.11
CA ARG A 16 3.83 31.08 10.00
C ARG A 16 2.54 30.74 9.25
N GLN A 17 2.15 31.56 8.28
CA GLN A 17 0.95 31.30 7.47
C GLN A 17 1.13 30.05 6.61
N ASN A 18 2.29 29.91 5.94
CA ASN A 18 2.61 28.74 5.13
C ASN A 18 2.62 27.47 5.98
N GLN A 19 3.24 27.50 7.17
CA GLN A 19 3.21 26.37 8.09
C GLN A 19 1.79 25.92 8.46
N ARG A 20 0.88 26.89 8.70
CA ARG A 20 -0.53 26.58 8.99
C ARG A 20 -1.25 25.98 7.78
N ALA A 21 -0.98 26.50 6.58
CA ALA A 21 -1.55 25.98 5.35
C ALA A 21 -1.07 24.53 5.09
N LEU A 22 0.22 24.25 5.24
CA LEU A 22 0.79 22.91 5.11
C LEU A 22 0.17 21.93 6.12
N ASN A 23 0.07 22.33 7.39
CA ASN A 23 -0.58 21.50 8.41
C ASN A 23 -2.07 21.24 8.12
N LYS A 24 -2.78 22.21 7.53
CA LYS A 24 -4.17 22.02 7.09
C LYS A 24 -4.24 21.00 5.95
N ALA A 25 -3.36 21.13 4.95
CA ALA A 25 -3.27 20.20 3.83
C ALA A 25 -2.99 18.77 4.31
N ILE A 26 -2.04 18.57 5.23
CA ILE A 26 -1.76 17.24 5.82
C ILE A 26 -3.03 16.59 6.39
N ARG A 27 -3.80 17.35 7.18
CA ARG A 27 -5.06 16.84 7.78
C ARG A 27 -6.16 16.58 6.75
N GLU A 28 -6.15 17.30 5.64
CA GLU A 28 -7.10 17.08 4.55
C GLU A 28 -6.74 15.82 3.77
N LEU A 29 -5.46 15.61 3.48
CA LEU A 29 -4.94 14.38 2.88
C LEU A 29 -5.20 13.16 3.76
N ASP A 30 -4.98 13.25 5.07
CA ASP A 30 -5.25 12.15 6.00
C ASP A 30 -6.74 11.78 6.01
N ARG A 31 -7.64 12.78 5.91
CA ARG A 31 -9.09 12.53 5.84
C ARG A 31 -9.51 11.89 4.53
N GLU A 32 -8.94 12.34 3.41
CA GLU A 32 -9.23 11.76 2.10
C GLU A 32 -8.70 10.33 1.99
N ARG A 33 -7.49 10.07 2.50
CA ARG A 33 -6.93 8.71 2.62
C ARG A 33 -7.89 7.79 3.39
N GLN A 34 -8.38 8.22 4.55
CA GLN A 34 -9.33 7.43 5.34
C GLN A 34 -10.65 7.15 4.59
N ARG A 35 -11.13 8.09 3.77
CA ARG A 35 -12.31 7.85 2.92
C ARG A 35 -12.04 6.79 1.86
N LEU A 36 -10.87 6.85 1.21
CA LEU A 36 -10.44 5.86 0.24
C LEU A 36 -10.26 4.48 0.88
N GLU A 37 -9.65 4.38 2.07
CA GLU A 37 -9.53 3.13 2.84
C GLU A 37 -10.91 2.52 3.19
N MET A 38 -11.91 3.36 3.51
CA MET A 38 -13.28 2.88 3.73
C MET A 38 -13.93 2.41 2.42
N SER A 39 -13.69 3.11 1.32
CA SER A 39 -14.16 2.72 -0.02
C SER A 39 -13.55 1.40 -0.45
N GLU A 40 -12.25 1.21 -0.21
CA GLU A 40 -11.52 -0.03 -0.47
C GLU A 40 -12.20 -1.23 0.21
N LYS A 41 -12.51 -1.10 1.51
CA LYS A 41 -13.21 -2.15 2.28
C LYS A 41 -14.58 -2.49 1.70
N LYS A 42 -15.33 -1.49 1.22
CA LYS A 42 -16.63 -1.71 0.56
C LYS A 42 -16.47 -2.43 -0.77
N ILE A 43 -15.53 -1.99 -1.61
CA ILE A 43 -15.23 -2.62 -2.90
C ILE A 43 -14.85 -4.10 -2.69
N ILE A 44 -14.00 -4.41 -1.69
CA ILE A 44 -13.64 -5.80 -1.37
C ILE A 44 -14.89 -6.63 -1.02
N ALA A 45 -15.79 -6.09 -0.20
CA ALA A 45 -17.02 -6.78 0.17
C ALA A 45 -17.94 -7.02 -1.06
N ASP A 46 -18.04 -6.03 -1.94
CA ASP A 46 -18.83 -6.13 -3.16
C ASP A 46 -18.22 -7.13 -4.16
N ILE A 47 -16.88 -7.14 -4.34
CA ILE A 47 -16.18 -8.15 -5.16
C ILE A 47 -16.50 -9.55 -4.64
N LYS A 48 -16.40 -9.78 -3.32
CA LYS A 48 -16.71 -11.08 -2.70
C LYS A 48 -18.15 -11.51 -2.96
N LYS A 49 -19.11 -10.58 -2.86
CA LYS A 49 -20.52 -10.84 -3.15
C LYS A 49 -20.76 -11.21 -4.61
N MET A 50 -20.16 -10.48 -5.55
CA MET A 50 -20.33 -10.71 -6.99
C MET A 50 -19.64 -11.98 -7.47
N ALA A 51 -18.51 -12.33 -6.85
CA ALA A 51 -17.82 -13.58 -7.10
C ALA A 51 -18.65 -14.80 -6.64
N LYS A 52 -19.32 -14.73 -5.47
CA LYS A 52 -20.28 -15.76 -5.04
C LYS A 52 -21.46 -15.92 -6.00
N MET A 53 -21.86 -14.86 -6.69
CA MET A 53 -22.91 -14.88 -7.71
C MET A 53 -22.41 -15.37 -9.09
N GLY A 54 -21.11 -15.68 -9.23
CA GLY A 54 -20.50 -16.13 -10.49
C GLY A 54 -20.35 -15.03 -11.55
N GLN A 55 -20.54 -13.75 -11.20
CA GLN A 55 -20.49 -12.63 -12.16
C GLN A 55 -19.05 -12.15 -12.39
N MET A 56 -18.25 -12.96 -13.10
CA MET A 56 -16.81 -12.72 -13.26
C MET A 56 -16.46 -11.40 -13.98
N ASN A 57 -17.29 -10.96 -14.93
CA ASN A 57 -17.09 -9.67 -15.61
C ASN A 57 -17.19 -8.48 -14.63
N SER A 58 -18.16 -8.52 -13.72
CA SER A 58 -18.34 -7.51 -12.68
C SER A 58 -17.19 -7.54 -11.66
N VAL A 59 -16.73 -8.74 -11.29
CA VAL A 59 -15.56 -8.95 -10.42
C VAL A 59 -14.31 -8.31 -11.01
N ARG A 60 -14.05 -8.52 -12.31
CA ARG A 60 -12.89 -7.92 -12.99
C ARG A 60 -12.94 -6.39 -13.01
N ILE A 61 -14.11 -5.80 -13.27
CA ILE A 61 -14.28 -4.33 -13.26
C ILE A 61 -14.04 -3.78 -11.86
N MET A 62 -14.65 -4.37 -10.83
CA MET A 62 -14.46 -3.93 -9.45
C MET A 62 -13.03 -4.17 -8.94
N ALA A 63 -12.34 -5.21 -9.42
CA ALA A 63 -10.93 -5.44 -9.11
C ALA A 63 -10.03 -4.35 -9.67
N LYS A 64 -10.30 -3.84 -10.89
CA LYS A 64 -9.61 -2.66 -11.45
C LYS A 64 -9.82 -1.44 -10.55
N ASP A 65 -11.06 -1.20 -10.12
CA ASP A 65 -11.36 -0.10 -9.19
C ASP A 65 -10.65 -0.26 -7.83
N LEU A 66 -10.51 -1.49 -7.34
CA LEU A 66 -9.76 -1.80 -6.12
C LEU A 66 -8.27 -1.47 -6.26
N VAL A 67 -7.62 -1.93 -7.33
CA VAL A 67 -6.20 -1.62 -7.62
C VAL A 67 -6.00 -0.12 -7.70
N ARG A 68 -6.84 0.57 -8.47
CA ARG A 68 -6.78 2.03 -8.61
C ARG A 68 -6.94 2.74 -7.26
N THR A 69 -7.88 2.28 -6.43
CA THR A 69 -8.10 2.83 -5.08
C THR A 69 -6.88 2.64 -4.19
N ARG A 70 -6.27 1.44 -4.19
CA ARG A 70 -5.02 1.17 -3.45
C ARG A 70 -3.89 2.06 -3.93
N GLN A 71 -3.77 2.26 -5.25
CA GLN A 71 -2.76 3.13 -5.83
C GLN A 71 -2.96 4.58 -5.42
N TYR A 72 -4.21 5.06 -5.35
CA TYR A 72 -4.50 6.37 -4.77
C TYR A 72 -4.11 6.43 -3.30
N VAL A 73 -4.44 5.44 -2.47
CA VAL A 73 -4.02 5.41 -1.06
C VAL A 73 -2.50 5.53 -0.92
N LYS A 74 -1.72 4.76 -1.71
CA LYS A 74 -0.26 4.88 -1.77
C LYS A 74 0.19 6.30 -2.17
N LYS A 75 -0.39 6.87 -3.22
CA LYS A 75 -0.11 8.26 -3.67
C LYS A 75 -0.41 9.29 -2.58
N PHE A 76 -1.50 9.14 -1.83
CA PHE A 76 -1.84 10.02 -0.70
C PHE A 76 -0.82 9.92 0.45
N ILE A 77 -0.29 8.72 0.73
CA ILE A 77 0.79 8.52 1.73
C ILE A 77 2.07 9.23 1.29
N MET A 78 2.47 9.07 0.02
CA MET A 78 3.64 9.75 -0.54
C MET A 78 3.48 11.27 -0.51
N MET A 79 2.34 11.78 -0.98
CA MET A 79 2.06 13.23 -0.97
C MET A 79 2.05 13.82 0.45
N ARG A 80 1.54 13.08 1.44
CA ARG A 80 1.64 13.47 2.86
C ARG A 80 3.10 13.56 3.32
N ALA A 81 3.93 12.58 2.97
CA ALA A 81 5.35 12.59 3.30
C ALA A 81 6.07 13.81 2.68
N ASN A 82 5.79 14.11 1.41
CA ASN A 82 6.35 15.26 0.71
C ASN A 82 5.96 16.59 1.37
N ILE A 83 4.67 16.78 1.71
CA ILE A 83 4.22 17.99 2.42
C ILE A 83 4.84 18.07 3.81
N GLN A 84 5.03 16.94 4.50
CA GLN A 84 5.70 16.91 5.79
C GLN A 84 7.19 17.29 5.67
N ALA A 85 7.88 16.86 4.62
CA ALA A 85 9.25 17.28 4.32
C ALA A 85 9.34 18.80 4.07
N VAL A 86 8.45 19.34 3.24
CA VAL A 86 8.35 20.79 2.99
C VAL A 86 8.04 21.55 4.28
N SER A 87 7.14 21.03 5.12
CA SER A 87 6.79 21.59 6.43
C SER A 87 8.02 21.66 7.36
N LEU A 88 8.87 20.63 7.35
CA LEU A 88 10.13 20.62 8.10
C LEU A 88 11.15 21.63 7.52
N LYS A 89 11.21 21.76 6.20
CA LYS A 89 12.05 22.77 5.53
C LYS A 89 11.63 24.19 5.92
N VAL A 90 10.33 24.49 5.93
CA VAL A 90 9.77 25.78 6.39
C VAL A 90 10.08 26.04 7.87
N GLN A 91 10.00 25.01 8.72
CA GLN A 91 10.41 25.12 10.12
C GLN A 91 11.91 25.44 10.26
N THR A 92 12.75 24.83 9.43
CA THR A 92 14.20 25.10 9.40
C THR A 92 14.48 26.54 8.95
N LEU A 93 13.83 27.01 7.89
CA LEU A 93 13.92 28.40 7.42
C LEU A 93 13.52 29.40 8.50
N LYS A 94 12.49 29.10 9.29
CA LYS A 94 12.10 29.96 10.42
C LYS A 94 13.18 30.04 11.51
N SER A 95 13.84 28.93 11.82
CA SER A 95 14.96 28.90 12.77
C SER A 95 16.17 29.67 12.21
N GLN A 96 16.45 29.52 10.92
CA GLN A 96 17.51 30.28 10.23
C GLN A 96 17.22 31.78 10.22
N ASP A 97 15.97 32.21 9.96
CA ASP A 97 15.60 33.64 10.03
C ASP A 97 15.79 34.21 11.44
N SER A 98 15.41 33.46 12.48
CA SER A 98 15.66 33.86 13.88
C SER A 98 17.15 33.98 14.19
N MET A 99 17.96 33.06 13.67
CA MET A 99 19.42 33.11 13.81
C MET A 99 20.01 34.30 13.06
N ALA A 100 19.57 34.57 11.83
CA ALA A 100 19.98 35.72 11.04
C ALA A 100 19.62 37.04 11.73
N GLN A 101 18.45 37.14 12.35
CA GLN A 101 18.06 38.30 13.16
C GLN A 101 18.97 38.49 14.38
N ALA A 102 19.30 37.40 15.09
CA ALA A 102 20.24 37.44 16.20
C ALA A 102 21.66 37.84 15.74
N MET A 103 22.16 37.24 14.66
CA MET A 103 23.45 37.57 14.06
C MET A 103 23.49 39.01 13.54
N LYS A 104 22.38 39.57 13.06
CA LYS A 104 22.29 41.00 12.70
C LYS A 104 22.47 41.92 13.92
N GLY A 105 21.93 41.53 15.07
CA GLY A 105 22.16 42.20 16.35
C GLY A 105 23.63 42.11 16.79
N VAL A 106 24.20 40.89 16.76
CA VAL A 106 25.61 40.64 17.06
C VAL A 106 26.53 41.39 16.09
N THR A 107 26.22 41.42 14.79
CA THR A 107 26.99 42.15 13.77
C THR A 107 26.89 43.65 13.96
N ARG A 108 25.76 44.19 14.45
CA ARG A 108 25.67 45.60 14.82
C ARG A 108 26.56 45.92 16.02
N ALA A 109 26.56 45.07 17.05
CA ALA A 109 27.45 45.21 18.20
C ALA A 109 28.92 45.04 17.80
N MET A 110 29.25 44.02 17.00
CA MET A 110 30.56 43.82 16.41
C MET A 110 30.96 44.95 15.48
N ARG A 111 30.06 45.56 14.71
CA ARG A 111 30.38 46.72 13.86
C ARG A 111 30.66 47.96 14.71
N SER A 112 29.96 48.13 15.83
CA SER A 112 30.27 49.18 16.81
C SER A 112 31.63 48.93 17.48
N MET A 113 31.96 47.68 17.77
CA MET A 113 33.24 47.24 18.35
C MET A 113 34.39 47.25 17.33
N ASN A 114 34.13 46.91 16.07
CA ASN A 114 35.08 46.88 14.96
C ASN A 114 35.33 48.28 14.39
N LYS A 115 34.44 49.24 14.64
CA LYS A 115 34.78 50.66 14.50
C LYS A 115 35.92 51.08 15.44
N GLN A 116 36.23 50.25 16.44
CA GLN A 116 37.35 50.41 17.36
C GLN A 116 38.49 49.38 17.13
N LEU A 117 38.29 48.29 16.35
CA LEU A 117 39.31 47.26 16.06
C LEU A 117 39.14 46.63 14.65
N ASN A 118 40.23 46.45 13.88
CA ASN A 118 40.30 46.18 12.42
C ASN A 118 39.67 44.86 11.87
N LEU A 119 39.43 44.84 10.54
CA LEU A 119 38.40 44.13 9.75
C LEU A 119 38.80 42.88 8.85
N PRO A 120 39.57 41.85 9.25
CA PRO A 120 39.81 40.68 8.37
C PRO A 120 38.81 39.50 8.49
N GLN A 121 38.04 39.40 9.58
CA GLN A 121 37.35 38.13 9.93
C GLN A 121 35.94 37.98 9.32
N ILE A 122 35.30 39.06 8.86
CA ILE A 122 33.93 39.05 8.31
C ILE A 122 33.85 38.41 6.91
N GLN A 123 34.89 38.56 6.08
CA GLN A 123 34.93 37.96 4.73
C GLN A 123 34.94 36.43 4.76
N LYS A 124 35.58 35.83 5.79
CA LYS A 124 35.67 34.38 5.93
C LYS A 124 34.32 33.73 6.22
N ILE A 125 33.46 34.41 7.00
CA ILE A 125 32.12 33.92 7.36
C ILE A 125 31.16 33.94 6.16
N MET A 126 31.25 34.95 5.29
CA MET A 126 30.43 35.01 4.07
C MET A 126 30.81 33.90 3.08
N ASN A 127 32.10 33.64 2.89
CA ASN A 127 32.57 32.57 2.01
C ASN A 127 32.20 31.18 2.53
N GLU A 128 32.22 30.96 3.85
CA GLU A 128 31.81 29.67 4.45
C GLU A 128 30.31 29.44 4.31
N PHE A 129 29.49 30.50 4.38
CA PHE A 129 28.04 30.42 4.20
C PHE A 129 27.65 30.06 2.75
N GLU A 130 28.24 30.72 1.75
CA GLU A 130 28.02 30.38 0.34
C GLU A 130 28.35 28.91 0.06
N LYS A 131 29.48 28.43 0.59
CA LYS A 131 29.91 27.03 0.42
C LYS A 131 28.95 26.02 1.07
N GLN A 132 28.38 26.34 2.23
CA GLN A 132 27.41 25.45 2.89
C GLN A 132 26.05 25.47 2.21
N SER A 133 25.66 26.60 1.58
CA SER A 133 24.40 26.71 0.84
C SER A 133 24.44 25.87 -0.45
N GLU A 134 25.55 25.91 -1.21
CA GLU A 134 25.73 25.06 -2.41
C GLU A 134 25.69 23.56 -2.09
N ILE A 135 26.31 23.13 -0.99
CA ILE A 135 26.27 21.71 -0.56
C ILE A 135 24.85 21.26 -0.23
N MET A 136 24.01 22.16 0.27
CA MET A 136 22.62 21.87 0.60
C MET A 136 21.76 21.72 -0.65
N ASP A 137 21.93 22.60 -1.65
CA ASP A 137 21.20 22.53 -2.92
C ASP A 137 21.55 21.24 -3.70
N MET A 138 22.83 20.86 -3.73
CA MET A 138 23.27 19.62 -4.39
C MET A 138 22.73 18.34 -3.72
N LYS A 139 22.50 18.35 -2.40
CA LYS A 139 21.88 17.23 -1.69
C LYS A 139 20.37 17.11 -1.94
N GLU A 140 19.73 18.23 -2.25
CA GLU A 140 18.30 18.25 -2.58
C GLU A 140 18.06 17.66 -3.97
N GLU A 141 18.92 18.00 -4.95
CA GLU A 141 18.86 17.45 -6.32
C GLU A 141 19.08 15.93 -6.35
N MET A 142 20.05 15.40 -5.61
CA MET A 142 20.26 13.93 -5.49
C MET A 142 19.11 13.20 -4.79
N MET A 143 18.33 13.90 -3.96
CA MET A 143 17.19 13.30 -3.25
C MET A 143 15.95 13.25 -4.14
N ASP A 144 15.73 14.24 -5.01
CA ASP A 144 14.65 14.24 -5.99
C ASP A 144 14.87 13.15 -7.06
N ASP A 145 16.09 12.97 -7.55
CA ASP A 145 16.43 11.90 -8.52
C ASP A 145 16.20 10.49 -7.95
N ALA A 146 16.53 10.27 -6.68
CA ALA A 146 16.29 8.99 -6.00
C ALA A 146 14.80 8.69 -5.74
N ILE A 147 13.97 9.74 -5.64
CA ILE A 147 12.53 9.61 -5.46
C ILE A 147 11.86 9.29 -6.81
N ASP A 148 12.31 9.92 -7.90
CA ASP A 148 11.80 9.64 -9.25
C ASP A 148 12.17 8.23 -9.74
N GLU A 149 13.36 7.72 -9.43
CA GLU A 149 13.78 6.35 -9.77
C GLU A 149 13.02 5.27 -8.97
N ALA A 150 12.57 5.60 -7.75
CA ALA A 150 11.71 4.71 -6.95
C ALA A 150 10.23 4.74 -7.37
N MET A 151 9.82 5.70 -8.22
CA MET A 151 8.43 5.93 -8.63
C MET A 151 8.08 5.38 -10.02
N GLY A 152 8.97 4.60 -10.64
CA GLY A 152 8.73 3.87 -11.89
C GLY A 152 7.66 2.80 -11.75
N ASP A 153 6.39 3.22 -11.78
CA ASP A 153 5.22 2.38 -11.56
C ASP A 153 4.72 1.84 -12.90
N ALA A 154 5.19 0.65 -13.27
CA ALA A 154 4.68 -0.13 -14.39
C ALA A 154 3.84 -1.31 -13.88
N ASP A 155 2.74 -1.57 -14.59
CA ASP A 155 1.90 -2.79 -14.58
C ASP A 155 0.67 -2.83 -13.63
N GLU A 156 -0.21 -1.84 -13.79
CA GLU A 156 -1.58 -1.83 -13.22
C GLU A 156 -2.44 -3.02 -13.70
N GLU A 157 -2.17 -3.57 -14.90
CA GLU A 157 -2.87 -4.75 -15.43
C GLU A 157 -2.45 -6.06 -14.74
N GLU A 158 -1.14 -6.29 -14.51
CA GLU A 158 -0.70 -7.46 -13.76
C GLU A 158 -1.20 -7.45 -12.32
N GLU A 159 -1.21 -6.29 -11.66
CA GLU A 159 -1.73 -6.16 -10.30
C GLU A 159 -3.23 -6.51 -10.25
N THR A 160 -3.99 -6.16 -11.30
CA THR A 160 -5.43 -6.47 -11.38
C THR A 160 -5.67 -7.97 -11.42
N ASP A 161 -4.98 -8.69 -12.28
CA ASP A 161 -5.18 -10.14 -12.42
C ASP A 161 -4.75 -10.90 -11.16
N LYS A 162 -3.66 -10.46 -10.50
CA LYS A 162 -3.22 -10.98 -9.19
C LYS A 162 -4.29 -10.78 -8.13
N VAL A 163 -4.94 -9.62 -8.08
CA VAL A 163 -6.00 -9.32 -7.10
C VAL A 163 -7.25 -10.17 -7.35
N VAL A 164 -7.65 -10.37 -8.61
CA VAL A 164 -8.78 -11.26 -8.93
C VAL A 164 -8.49 -12.69 -8.47
N GLN A 165 -7.30 -13.22 -8.79
CA GLN A 165 -6.89 -14.57 -8.37
C GLN A 165 -6.93 -14.71 -6.84
N GLN A 166 -6.36 -13.75 -6.11
CA GLN A 166 -6.36 -13.76 -4.64
C GLN A 166 -7.77 -13.81 -4.04
N VAL A 167 -8.72 -13.03 -4.58
CA VAL A 167 -10.10 -13.04 -4.07
C VAL A 167 -10.79 -14.38 -4.36
N LEU A 168 -10.51 -15.01 -5.50
CA LEU A 168 -11.05 -16.33 -5.82
C LEU A 168 -10.48 -17.41 -4.91
N ASP A 169 -9.18 -17.36 -4.61
CA ASP A 169 -8.53 -18.29 -3.69
C ASP A 169 -9.09 -18.13 -2.26
N GLU A 170 -9.24 -16.88 -1.78
CA GLU A 170 -9.87 -16.59 -0.48
C GLU A 170 -11.31 -17.14 -0.39
N LEU A 171 -12.10 -17.04 -1.47
CA LEU A 171 -13.46 -17.57 -1.52
C LEU A 171 -13.48 -19.11 -1.58
N GLY A 172 -12.55 -19.72 -2.32
CA GLY A 172 -12.41 -21.17 -2.40
C GLY A 172 -12.07 -21.80 -1.05
N ILE A 173 -11.17 -21.16 -0.29
CA ILE A 173 -10.82 -21.57 1.07
C ILE A 173 -12.01 -21.38 2.02
N GLN A 174 -12.68 -20.23 1.98
CA GLN A 174 -13.86 -19.98 2.83
C GLN A 174 -15.01 -20.97 2.58
N LEU A 175 -15.30 -21.30 1.31
CA LEU A 175 -16.34 -22.26 0.97
C LEU A 175 -15.98 -23.68 1.44
N THR A 176 -14.71 -24.06 1.31
CA THR A 176 -14.20 -25.37 1.78
C THR A 176 -14.26 -25.46 3.31
N GLU A 177 -13.94 -24.38 4.03
CA GLU A 177 -14.10 -24.31 5.49
C GLU A 177 -15.57 -24.35 5.94
N GLU A 178 -16.47 -23.63 5.27
CA GLU A 178 -17.91 -23.68 5.55
C GLU A 178 -18.48 -25.07 5.29
N MET A 179 -18.03 -25.74 4.21
CA MET A 179 -18.47 -27.09 3.86
C MET A 179 -17.90 -28.16 4.80
N GLY A 180 -16.67 -28.01 5.28
CA GLY A 180 -16.06 -28.90 6.29
C GLY A 180 -16.68 -28.76 7.69
N LYS A 181 -17.38 -27.66 7.97
CA LYS A 181 -18.10 -27.42 9.24
C LYS A 181 -19.55 -27.94 9.24
N LEU A 182 -20.09 -28.33 8.09
CA LEU A 182 -21.40 -28.97 8.02
C LEU A 182 -21.27 -30.41 8.53
N PRO A 183 -22.04 -30.83 9.56
CA PRO A 183 -22.01 -32.22 10.01
C PRO A 183 -22.45 -33.11 8.84
N SER A 184 -21.58 -34.03 8.45
CA SER A 184 -21.91 -35.07 7.48
C SER A 184 -23.10 -35.86 8.01
N ALA A 185 -24.28 -35.68 7.43
CA ALA A 185 -25.50 -36.39 7.77
C ALA A 185 -25.46 -37.82 7.20
N THR A 186 -24.46 -38.61 7.59
CA THR A 186 -24.29 -40.01 7.16
C THR A 186 -24.44 -41.03 8.29
N ASP A 187 -24.79 -40.61 9.52
CA ASP A 187 -24.83 -41.51 10.69
C ASP A 187 -26.25 -41.80 11.22
N GLY A 188 -27.26 -41.80 10.33
CA GLY A 188 -28.68 -41.79 10.72
C GLY A 188 -29.60 -42.86 10.14
N LEU A 189 -29.11 -43.87 9.44
CA LEU A 189 -29.95 -44.94 8.87
C LEU A 189 -29.52 -46.33 9.39
N ASN A 190 -29.56 -46.50 10.71
CA ASN A 190 -29.66 -47.82 11.34
C ASN A 190 -31.13 -48.25 11.33
N VAL A 191 -31.60 -48.78 10.19
CA VAL A 191 -32.87 -49.50 10.13
C VAL A 191 -32.58 -50.93 10.58
N ALA A 192 -33.03 -51.25 11.78
CA ALA A 192 -33.01 -52.60 12.32
C ALA A 192 -33.82 -53.54 11.42
N ALA A 193 -33.16 -54.54 10.83
CA ALA A 193 -33.81 -55.66 10.16
C ALA A 193 -33.37 -56.97 10.84
N GLN A 194 -34.36 -57.67 11.39
CA GLN A 194 -34.27 -58.93 12.11
C GLN A 194 -33.71 -60.06 11.24
N LYS A 195 -32.99 -60.97 11.92
CA LYS A 195 -32.58 -62.28 11.41
C LYS A 195 -33.81 -63.15 11.11
N ASP A 196 -33.81 -63.80 9.96
CA ASP A 196 -34.26 -65.20 9.86
C ASP A 196 -33.58 -65.92 8.68
N GLN A 197 -33.14 -67.15 8.94
CA GLN A 197 -32.43 -68.04 8.02
C GLN A 197 -33.43 -69.02 7.34
N GLN A 198 -33.37 -69.20 6.02
CA GLN A 198 -33.37 -70.54 5.38
C GLN A 198 -33.15 -70.54 3.84
N ARG A 199 -32.08 -71.25 3.43
CA ARG A 199 -31.87 -72.15 2.26
C ARG A 199 -32.12 -71.69 0.79
N GLN A 200 -31.00 -71.46 0.06
CA GLN A 200 -30.52 -71.92 -1.29
C GLN A 200 -31.49 -72.30 -2.45
N PRO A 201 -31.03 -72.35 -3.75
CA PRO A 201 -30.21 -71.42 -4.57
C PRO A 201 -30.71 -71.31 -6.07
N GLN A 202 -29.91 -70.66 -6.95
CA GLN A 202 -30.01 -70.47 -8.44
C GLN A 202 -30.63 -69.13 -8.91
N ALA A 203 -30.17 -68.42 -9.94
CA ALA A 203 -28.94 -68.36 -10.73
C ALA A 203 -29.00 -67.07 -11.60
N THR A 204 -27.84 -66.45 -11.85
CA THR A 204 -27.46 -65.63 -13.04
C THR A 204 -28.26 -64.37 -13.42
N ALA A 205 -27.67 -63.18 -13.23
CA ALA A 205 -27.28 -62.26 -14.33
C ALA A 205 -26.63 -60.95 -13.83
N MET A 206 -25.44 -60.65 -14.37
CA MET A 206 -24.83 -59.33 -14.63
C MET A 206 -24.45 -58.38 -13.46
N GLY A 207 -23.14 -58.17 -13.29
CA GLY A 207 -22.58 -57.03 -12.54
C GLY A 207 -21.07 -57.16 -12.30
N GLY A 208 -20.25 -56.56 -13.15
CA GLY A 208 -18.79 -56.56 -12.99
C GLY A 208 -18.10 -55.53 -13.88
N GLU A 209 -18.17 -54.25 -13.52
CA GLU A 209 -17.44 -53.16 -14.22
C GLU A 209 -16.76 -52.14 -13.29
N ALA A 210 -16.76 -52.33 -11.96
CA ALA A 210 -16.20 -51.35 -11.04
C ALA A 210 -14.77 -51.64 -10.54
N SER A 211 -14.21 -52.83 -10.82
CA SER A 211 -12.91 -53.25 -10.26
C SER A 211 -11.72 -53.18 -11.24
N SER A 212 -11.94 -53.00 -12.54
CA SER A 212 -10.87 -52.90 -13.56
C SER A 212 -10.33 -51.48 -13.73
N ALA A 213 -11.15 -50.45 -13.49
CA ALA A 213 -10.73 -49.06 -13.69
C ALA A 213 -9.69 -48.58 -12.65
N MET A 214 -9.70 -49.13 -11.44
CA MET A 214 -8.69 -48.78 -10.42
C MET A 214 -7.34 -49.45 -10.69
N SER A 215 -7.29 -50.67 -11.24
CA SER A 215 -6.02 -51.33 -11.57
C SER A 215 -5.30 -50.67 -12.75
N ASP A 216 -6.04 -50.11 -13.70
CA ASP A 216 -5.46 -49.49 -14.89
C ASP A 216 -4.87 -48.10 -14.58
N ILE A 217 -5.47 -47.36 -13.65
CA ILE A 217 -4.95 -46.06 -13.18
C ILE A 217 -3.70 -46.25 -12.33
N ASP A 218 -3.68 -47.26 -11.44
CA ASP A 218 -2.50 -47.59 -10.63
C ASP A 218 -1.32 -48.05 -11.50
N ALA A 219 -1.58 -48.76 -12.61
CA ALA A 219 -0.56 -49.17 -13.55
C ALA A 219 0.07 -48.00 -14.33
N ASP A 220 -0.73 -47.01 -14.78
CA ASP A 220 -0.21 -45.84 -15.50
C ASP A 220 0.61 -44.91 -14.56
N LEU A 221 0.22 -44.81 -13.29
CA LEU A 221 0.96 -44.06 -12.28
C LEU A 221 2.31 -44.71 -11.94
N GLN A 222 2.38 -46.05 -11.87
CA GLN A 222 3.64 -46.77 -11.65
C GLN A 222 4.60 -46.62 -12.83
N ALA A 223 4.11 -46.69 -14.06
CA ALA A 223 4.94 -46.49 -15.26
C ALA A 223 5.55 -45.08 -15.33
N ARG A 224 4.77 -44.05 -14.94
CA ARG A 224 5.27 -42.66 -14.86
C ARG A 224 6.32 -42.48 -13.77
N LEU A 225 6.16 -43.15 -12.62
CA LEU A 225 7.15 -43.12 -11.53
C LEU A 225 8.46 -43.81 -11.91
N GLU A 226 8.42 -44.90 -12.68
CA GLU A 226 9.63 -45.57 -13.14
C GLU A 226 10.42 -44.75 -14.18
N ASN A 227 9.71 -44.04 -15.05
CA ASN A 227 10.36 -43.12 -16.00
C ASN A 227 11.03 -41.93 -15.31
N LEU A 228 10.41 -41.38 -14.25
CA LEU A 228 10.99 -40.29 -13.47
C LEU A 228 12.21 -40.73 -12.63
N ARG A 229 12.35 -42.03 -12.36
CA ARG A 229 13.45 -42.61 -11.60
C ARG A 229 14.63 -43.04 -12.47
N ARG A 230 14.46 -42.99 -13.80
CA ARG A 230 15.49 -43.32 -14.80
C ARG A 230 16.17 -42.10 -15.42
N GLU A 231 15.65 -40.89 -15.21
CA GLU A 231 16.35 -39.62 -15.43
C GLU A 231 17.15 -39.22 -14.19
#